data_AF-A0A6I9XNT4-F1
#
_entry.id   AF-A0A6I9XNT4-F1
#
_cell.length_a   1.000
_cell.length_b   1.000
_cell.length_c   1.000
_cell.angle_alpha   90.00
_cell.angle_beta   90.00
_cell.angle_gamma   90.00
#
_symmetry.space_group_name_H-M   'P 1'
#
loop_
_entity.id
_entity.type
_entity.pdbx_description
1 polymer ?
#
loop_
_entity_poly.entity_id
_entity_poly.type
_entity_poly.pdbx_seq_one_letter_code
_entity_poly.pdbx_strand_id
1 'polypeptide(L)'
;MSPEFRTTVKIQNLACYAVSNLSLLMAFPATGYQGREFLWVTRIIADNVTCSLPNRTEFGAANSVIPLHPEELEHTDRVNCTNAGCQVVACQLQRLERSSEVTIHLLRAVRNEFFRKAKFKTVKIISSITLNVQEEDNLFLLPKAAHQRQVVLEIIQSKLVPLSLWILIGSILGGLLLLTVVILFLWKVGFFIHKKPGEDEKEE
;
A
#
# COMPACT_ATOMS: atom_id res chain seq x y z
N MET A 1 1.61 4.73 -15.91
CA MET A 1 0.35 4.66 -15.14
C MET A 1 0.69 4.67 -13.67
N SER A 2 0.17 5.62 -12.89
CA SER A 2 0.34 5.60 -11.42
C SER A 2 -0.57 4.53 -10.82
N PRO A 3 -0.10 3.75 -9.83
CA PRO A 3 -0.98 2.82 -9.14
C PRO A 3 -2.04 3.61 -8.37
N GLU A 4 -3.30 3.24 -8.59
CA GLU A 4 -4.44 3.74 -7.82
C GLU A 4 -4.85 2.72 -6.77
N PHE A 5 -5.26 3.21 -5.61
CA PHE A 5 -5.73 2.39 -4.51
C PHE A 5 -6.99 2.99 -3.89
N ARG A 6 -7.85 2.12 -3.37
CA ARG A 6 -9.13 2.49 -2.76
C ARG A 6 -9.04 2.44 -1.26
N THR A 7 -9.46 3.51 -0.60
CA THR A 7 -9.64 3.60 0.84
C THR A 7 -11.12 3.70 1.15
N THR A 8 -11.61 2.79 1.99
CA THR A 8 -13.03 2.74 2.36
C THR A 8 -13.17 3.17 3.81
N VAL A 9 -14.02 4.16 4.04
CA VAL A 9 -14.34 4.66 5.37
C VAL A 9 -15.80 4.36 5.64
N LYS A 10 -16.07 3.63 6.73
CA LYS A 10 -17.42 3.30 7.18
C LYS A 10 -17.72 4.00 8.49
N ILE A 11 -18.88 4.64 8.55
CA ILE A 11 -19.41 5.30 9.74
C ILE A 11 -20.69 4.56 10.11
N GLN A 12 -20.76 4.08 11.34
CA GLN A 12 -21.89 3.30 11.84
C GLN A 12 -22.50 4.02 13.04
N ASN A 13 -23.80 4.23 13.00
CA ASN A 13 -24.54 4.69 14.17
C ASN A 13 -25.07 3.48 14.94
N LEU A 14 -24.39 3.13 16.04
CA LEU A 14 -24.79 2.04 16.92
C LEU A 14 -25.72 2.48 18.05
N ALA A 15 -26.09 3.76 18.10
CA ALA A 15 -26.98 4.29 19.12
C ALA A 15 -28.46 3.99 18.80
N CYS A 16 -29.31 4.12 19.81
CA CYS A 16 -30.75 3.91 19.68
C CYS A 16 -31.49 5.11 19.05
N TYR A 17 -30.80 6.22 18.79
CA TYR A 17 -31.32 7.46 18.25
C TYR A 17 -30.56 7.89 16.99
N ALA A 18 -31.20 8.69 16.14
CA ALA A 18 -30.55 9.31 14.99
C ALA A 18 -29.60 10.43 15.44
N VAL A 19 -28.47 10.57 14.75
CA VAL A 19 -27.47 11.62 15.00
C VAL A 19 -27.41 12.53 13.78
N SER A 20 -27.34 13.83 14.01
CA SER A 20 -27.32 14.84 12.94
C SER A 20 -26.04 15.69 13.01
N ASN A 21 -25.80 16.48 11.96
CA ASN A 21 -24.72 17.46 11.90
C ASN A 21 -23.33 16.86 12.18
N LEU A 22 -23.06 15.70 11.57
CA LEU A 22 -21.77 15.03 11.67
C LEU A 22 -20.83 15.60 10.62
N SER A 23 -19.61 15.94 11.04
CA SER A 23 -18.53 16.35 10.14
C SER A 23 -17.36 15.37 10.23
N LEU A 24 -16.97 14.84 9.08
CA LEU A 24 -15.84 13.93 8.95
C LEU A 24 -14.68 14.66 8.28
N LEU A 25 -13.54 14.68 8.94
CA LEU A 25 -12.29 15.25 8.43
C LEU A 25 -11.28 14.14 8.22
N MET A 26 -10.78 14.00 7.00
CA MET A 26 -9.79 12.99 6.65
C MET A 26 -8.54 13.67 6.12
N ALA A 27 -7.43 13.56 6.85
CA ALA A 27 -6.15 14.13 6.46
C ALA A 27 -5.21 13.04 5.91
N PHE A 28 -4.76 13.25 4.68
CA PHE A 28 -3.94 12.32 3.92
C PHE A 28 -2.58 12.94 3.61
N PRO A 29 -1.46 12.31 3.99
CA PRO A 29 -0.14 12.77 3.58
C PRO A 29 -0.05 12.80 2.06
N ALA A 30 0.32 13.96 1.52
CA ALA A 30 0.22 14.25 0.09
C ALA A 30 1.52 14.84 -0.47
N THR A 31 2.16 15.77 0.25
CA THR A 31 3.34 16.51 -0.22
C THR A 31 4.54 16.35 0.71
N GLY A 32 5.73 16.20 0.14
CA GLY A 32 7.01 16.09 0.87
C GLY A 32 7.87 17.35 0.72
N TYR A 33 9.19 17.19 0.83
CA TYR A 33 10.17 18.26 0.62
C TYR A 33 9.91 19.06 -0.68
N GLN A 34 10.02 20.39 -0.57
CA GLN A 34 9.73 21.37 -1.63
C GLN A 34 8.30 21.33 -2.19
N GLY A 35 7.33 20.77 -1.46
CA GLY A 35 5.93 20.71 -1.91
C GLY A 35 5.71 19.70 -3.04
N ARG A 36 6.64 18.77 -3.25
CA ARG A 36 6.47 17.70 -4.24
C ARG A 36 5.39 16.72 -3.78
N GLU A 37 4.32 16.59 -4.54
CA GLU A 37 3.28 15.61 -4.29
C GLU A 37 3.79 14.18 -4.52
N PHE A 38 3.55 13.31 -3.55
CA PHE A 38 3.81 11.87 -3.63
C PHE A 38 2.52 11.03 -3.56
N LEU A 39 1.44 11.60 -3.04
CA LEU A 39 0.11 10.99 -2.95
C LEU A 39 -0.97 12.06 -3.14
N TRP A 40 -2.09 11.70 -3.77
CA TRP A 40 -3.23 12.61 -3.89
C TRP A 40 -4.55 11.84 -4.03
N VAL A 41 -5.65 12.50 -3.68
CA VAL A 41 -7.01 12.00 -3.90
C VAL A 41 -7.42 12.25 -5.35
N THR A 42 -7.76 11.20 -6.09
CA THR A 42 -8.23 11.31 -7.48
C THR A 42 -9.74 11.43 -7.58
N ARG A 43 -10.47 10.71 -6.72
CA ARG A 43 -11.93 10.70 -6.73
C ARG A 43 -12.50 10.37 -5.36
N ILE A 44 -13.64 11.00 -5.06
CA ILE A 44 -14.46 10.71 -3.88
C ILE A 44 -15.78 10.13 -4.39
N ILE A 45 -16.21 9.01 -3.83
CA ILE A 45 -17.49 8.37 -4.14
C ILE A 45 -18.20 8.16 -2.80
N ALA A 46 -19.35 8.80 -2.63
CA ALA A 46 -20.16 8.69 -1.42
C ALA A 46 -21.63 8.88 -1.79
N ASP A 47 -22.50 8.13 -1.12
CA ASP A 47 -23.95 8.21 -1.27
C ASP A 47 -24.53 8.96 -0.07
N ASN A 48 -25.42 9.93 -0.29
CA ASN A 48 -26.06 10.74 0.75
C ASN A 48 -25.10 11.51 1.67
N VAL A 49 -23.89 11.83 1.19
CA VAL A 49 -22.89 12.63 1.92
C VAL A 49 -22.31 13.69 1.00
N THR A 50 -22.17 14.91 1.49
CA THR A 50 -21.51 15.99 0.76
C THR A 50 -20.05 16.06 1.15
N CYS A 51 -19.14 15.65 0.25
CA CYS A 51 -17.71 15.73 0.47
C CYS A 51 -17.07 16.81 -0.41
N SER A 52 -16.16 17.58 0.18
CA SER A 52 -15.35 18.58 -0.51
C SER A 52 -13.87 18.35 -0.25
N LEU A 53 -13.07 18.67 -1.26
CA LEU A 53 -11.61 18.71 -1.17
C LEU A 53 -11.23 20.20 -1.08
N PRO A 54 -11.13 20.79 0.12
CA PRO A 54 -10.69 22.16 0.26
C PRO A 54 -9.36 22.35 -0.49
N ASN A 55 -9.28 23.45 -1.25
CA ASN A 55 -8.13 23.75 -2.11
C ASN A 55 -6.82 23.96 -1.32
N ARG A 56 -6.93 24.06 0.02
CA ARG A 56 -5.81 24.18 0.93
C ARG A 56 -5.35 22.78 1.31
N THR A 57 -4.21 22.37 0.78
CA THR A 57 -3.35 21.43 1.49
C THR A 57 -2.91 22.15 2.77
N GLU A 58 -3.63 21.90 3.87
CA GLU A 58 -3.20 22.38 5.17
C GLU A 58 -1.90 21.64 5.51
N PHE A 59 -0.78 22.32 5.26
CA PHE A 59 0.44 22.07 6.03
C PHE A 59 0.01 22.17 7.48
N GLY A 60 -0.05 21.02 8.17
CA GLY A 60 -0.61 20.91 9.52
C GLY A 60 -0.12 22.07 10.37
N ALA A 61 -1.07 22.92 10.79
CA ALA A 61 -0.85 24.13 11.59
C ALA A 61 0.44 24.91 11.27
N ALA A 62 0.31 25.95 10.44
CA ALA A 62 1.14 27.16 10.42
C ALA A 62 2.57 27.05 10.99
N ASN A 63 3.57 27.09 10.10
CA ASN A 63 4.97 27.48 10.36
C ASN A 63 5.93 26.47 11.03
N SER A 64 5.53 25.22 11.34
CA SER A 64 6.40 24.31 12.13
C SER A 64 6.72 22.95 11.50
N VAL A 65 6.07 22.55 10.41
CA VAL A 65 6.28 21.22 9.81
C VAL A 65 7.48 21.26 8.87
N ILE A 66 8.58 20.63 9.27
CA ILE A 66 9.74 20.36 8.41
C ILE A 66 9.34 19.23 7.46
N PRO A 67 9.18 19.47 6.15
CA PRO A 67 8.72 18.45 5.23
C PRO A 67 9.80 17.40 5.01
N LEU A 68 9.43 16.12 5.11
CA LEU A 68 10.30 14.97 5.02
C LEU A 68 11.10 14.95 3.71
N HIS A 69 12.41 14.82 3.82
CA HIS A 69 13.29 14.65 2.65
C HIS A 69 13.30 13.18 2.20
N PRO A 70 13.31 12.87 0.90
CA PRO A 70 13.34 11.48 0.40
C PRO A 70 14.43 10.58 0.99
N GLU A 71 15.60 11.13 1.36
CA GLU A 71 16.67 10.34 1.99
C GLU A 71 16.42 10.02 3.46
N GLU A 72 15.57 10.79 4.15
CA GLU A 72 15.20 10.50 5.55
C GLU A 72 14.34 9.23 5.67
N LEU A 73 13.72 8.78 4.57
CA LEU A 73 13.01 7.50 4.50
C LEU A 73 13.92 6.28 4.69
N GLU A 74 15.24 6.47 4.68
CA GLU A 74 16.21 5.43 5.07
C GLU A 74 16.18 5.16 6.58
N HIS A 75 15.89 6.19 7.37
CA HIS A 75 15.90 6.15 8.83
C HIS A 75 14.50 6.17 9.44
N THR A 76 13.52 6.66 8.70
CA THR A 76 12.13 6.78 9.15
C THR A 76 11.20 6.02 8.21
N ASP A 77 10.47 5.05 8.75
CA ASP A 77 9.49 4.25 8.01
C ASP A 77 8.06 4.82 8.10
N ARG A 78 7.87 6.02 8.67
CA ARG A 78 6.54 6.60 8.96
C ARG A 78 6.37 7.99 8.35
N VAL A 79 5.32 8.15 7.55
CA VAL A 79 4.92 9.44 6.97
C VAL A 79 3.52 9.80 7.44
N ASN A 80 3.33 10.98 8.01
CA ASN A 80 2.06 11.45 8.57
C ASN A 80 1.93 12.98 8.35
N CYS A 81 0.86 13.58 8.86
CA CYS A 81 0.67 15.05 8.74
C CYS A 81 1.59 15.90 9.63
N THR A 82 2.49 15.29 10.41
CA THR A 82 3.49 16.03 11.21
C THR A 82 4.83 16.17 10.51
N ASN A 83 5.10 15.32 9.51
CA ASN A 83 6.33 15.37 8.69
C ASN A 83 6.06 15.48 7.18
N ALA A 84 4.80 15.57 6.75
CA ALA A 84 4.42 15.80 5.37
C ALA A 84 3.25 16.78 5.30
N GLY A 85 3.13 17.49 4.18
CA GLY A 85 1.94 18.28 3.90
C GLY A 85 0.75 17.37 3.59
N CYS A 86 -0.42 17.72 4.11
CA CYS A 86 -1.60 16.88 4.02
C CYS A 86 -2.69 17.51 3.15
N GLN A 87 -3.37 16.64 2.40
CA GLN A 87 -4.61 16.96 1.72
C GLN A 87 -5.76 16.56 2.64
N VAL A 88 -6.65 17.49 2.92
CA VAL A 88 -7.81 17.26 3.78
C VAL A 88 -9.04 17.05 2.90
N VAL A 89 -9.80 15.99 3.18
CA VAL A 89 -11.15 15.78 2.65
C VAL A 89 -12.13 16.04 3.78
N ALA A 90 -13.08 16.94 3.56
CA ALA A 90 -14.13 17.24 4.53
C ALA A 90 -15.46 16.72 4.00
N CYS A 91 -16.16 15.90 4.80
CA CYS A 91 -17.48 15.39 4.45
C CYS A 91 -18.50 15.80 5.50
N GLN A 92 -19.63 16.35 5.05
CA GLN A 92 -20.76 16.75 5.87
C GLN A 92 -21.86 15.70 5.75
N LEU A 93 -22.26 15.14 6.89
CA LEU A 93 -23.30 14.15 7.04
C LEU A 93 -24.45 14.81 7.80
N GLN A 94 -25.54 15.10 7.09
CA GLN A 94 -26.68 15.82 7.68
C GLN A 94 -27.36 15.01 8.78
N ARG A 95 -27.61 13.72 8.52
CA ARG A 95 -28.34 12.84 9.43
C ARG A 95 -28.00 11.38 9.19
N LEU A 96 -27.76 10.65 10.27
CA LEU A 96 -27.47 9.22 10.28
C LEU A 96 -28.47 8.51 11.20
N GLU A 97 -29.34 7.70 10.60
CA GLU A 97 -30.40 6.99 11.30
C GLU A 97 -29.85 5.96 12.30
N ARG A 98 -30.66 5.58 13.29
CA ARG A 98 -30.29 4.54 14.25
C ARG A 98 -29.96 3.22 13.52
N SER A 99 -28.94 2.52 13.98
CA SER A 99 -28.50 1.23 13.39
C SER A 99 -28.22 1.28 11.89
N SER A 100 -27.87 2.45 11.36
CA SER A 100 -27.54 2.64 9.94
C SER A 100 -26.04 2.87 9.74
N GLU A 101 -25.57 2.66 8.50
CA GLU A 101 -24.19 2.92 8.12
C GLU A 101 -24.09 3.76 6.84
N VAL A 102 -23.03 4.53 6.76
CA VAL A 102 -22.65 5.30 5.59
C VAL A 102 -21.24 4.90 5.19
N THR A 103 -21.03 4.71 3.89
CA THR A 103 -19.74 4.30 3.32
C THR A 103 -19.23 5.37 2.37
N ILE A 104 -17.98 5.76 2.55
CA ILE A 104 -17.26 6.72 1.69
C ILE A 104 -16.07 6.00 1.09
N HIS A 105 -15.95 6.05 -0.24
CA HIS A 105 -14.82 5.49 -0.97
C HIS A 105 -13.95 6.61 -1.53
N LEU A 106 -12.66 6.52 -1.22
CA LEU A 106 -11.63 7.45 -1.68
C LEU A 106 -10.69 6.71 -2.61
N LEU A 107 -10.63 7.13 -3.86
CA LEU A 107 -9.60 6.72 -4.80
C LEU A 107 -8.42 7.66 -4.67
N ARG A 108 -7.25 7.07 -4.52
CA ARG A 108 -5.99 7.77 -4.29
C ARG A 108 -4.93 7.21 -5.23
N ALA A 109 -4.02 8.05 -5.67
CA ALA A 109 -2.95 7.68 -6.57
C ALA A 109 -1.58 7.99 -5.98
N VAL A 110 -0.60 7.16 -6.33
CA VAL A 110 0.81 7.30 -5.90
C VAL A 110 1.65 7.90 -7.01
N ARG A 111 2.53 8.84 -6.66
CA ARG A 111 3.55 9.36 -7.57
C ARG A 111 4.84 8.57 -7.39
N ASN A 112 5.08 7.65 -8.32
CA ASN A 112 6.23 6.74 -8.26
C ASN A 112 7.59 7.47 -8.22
N GLU A 113 7.71 8.65 -8.82
CA GLU A 113 8.97 9.41 -8.89
C GLU A 113 9.55 9.77 -7.53
N PHE A 114 8.71 10.05 -6.52
CA PHE A 114 9.16 10.35 -5.16
C PHE A 114 9.74 9.09 -4.49
N PHE A 115 8.98 8.00 -4.53
CA PHE A 115 9.36 6.73 -3.91
C PHE A 115 10.48 5.99 -4.65
N ARG A 116 10.72 6.27 -5.93
CA ARG A 116 11.85 5.70 -6.68
C ARG A 116 13.20 6.33 -6.29
N LYS A 117 13.19 7.61 -5.90
CA LYS A 117 14.40 8.34 -5.48
C LYS A 117 14.74 8.10 -4.01
N ALA A 118 13.72 7.84 -3.19
CA ALA A 118 13.90 7.52 -1.78
C ALA A 118 14.49 6.11 -1.59
N LYS A 119 15.30 5.95 -0.53
CA LYS A 119 15.86 4.66 -0.12
C LYS A 119 15.07 4.12 1.07
N PHE A 120 14.23 3.12 0.86
CA PHE A 120 13.48 2.47 1.94
C PHE A 120 13.15 1.03 1.59
N LYS A 121 12.90 0.18 2.60
CA LYS A 121 12.34 -1.18 2.36
C LYS A 121 10.82 -1.14 2.36
N THR A 122 10.27 -0.56 3.42
CA THR A 122 8.83 -0.38 3.64
C THR A 122 8.60 0.97 4.28
N VAL A 123 7.58 1.68 3.82
CA VAL A 123 7.14 2.97 4.37
C VAL A 123 5.65 2.90 4.68
N LYS A 124 5.28 3.34 5.88
CA LYS A 124 3.92 3.41 6.40
C LYS A 124 3.41 4.83 6.28
N ILE A 125 2.47 5.03 5.38
CA ILE A 125 1.73 6.28 5.23
C ILE A 125 0.55 6.26 6.19
N ILE A 126 0.52 7.16 7.15
CA ILE A 126 -0.46 7.22 8.22
C ILE A 126 -1.40 8.39 7.93
N SER A 127 -2.65 8.06 7.59
CA SER A 127 -3.72 9.01 7.38
C SER A 127 -4.59 9.10 8.64
N SER A 128 -5.07 10.29 8.99
CA SER A 128 -5.93 10.47 10.16
C SER A 128 -7.36 10.80 9.73
N ILE A 129 -8.33 10.14 10.35
CA ILE A 129 -9.76 10.34 10.14
C ILE A 129 -10.35 10.80 11.46
N THR A 130 -10.99 11.95 11.47
CA THR A 130 -11.60 12.56 12.65
C THR A 130 -13.09 12.72 12.42
N LEU A 131 -13.90 12.25 13.37
CA LEU A 131 -15.35 12.40 13.39
C LEU A 131 -15.72 13.42 14.47
N ASN A 132 -16.38 14.50 14.05
CA ASN A 132 -16.87 15.55 14.92
C ASN A 132 -18.39 15.67 14.82
N VAL A 133 -19.05 15.99 15.93
CA VAL A 133 -20.44 16.44 15.92
C VAL A 133 -20.42 17.96 15.99
N GLN A 134 -21.16 18.59 15.08
CA GLN A 134 -21.31 20.03 15.00
C GLN A 134 -22.60 20.41 15.74
N GLU A 135 -22.56 20.33 17.07
CA GLU A 135 -23.62 20.83 17.95
C GLU A 135 -23.03 21.76 19.01
N GLU A 136 -23.75 22.83 19.33
CA GLU A 136 -23.36 23.82 20.34
C GLU A 136 -23.61 23.31 21.77
N ASP A 137 -24.54 22.37 21.93
CA ASP A 137 -24.84 21.69 23.19
C ASP A 137 -24.14 20.33 23.22
N ASN A 138 -23.16 20.14 24.10
CA ASN A 138 -22.33 18.94 24.29
C ASN A 138 -23.08 17.66 24.72
N LEU A 139 -24.33 17.46 24.28
CA LEU A 139 -25.19 16.33 24.68
C LEU A 139 -24.79 15.00 24.04
N PHE A 140 -24.00 15.02 22.96
CA PHE A 140 -23.56 13.81 22.27
C PHE A 140 -22.13 13.41 22.69
N LEU A 141 -22.04 12.36 23.51
CA LEU A 141 -20.78 11.74 23.87
C LEU A 141 -20.30 10.82 22.74
N LEU A 142 -19.43 11.32 21.86
CA LEU A 142 -18.69 10.42 20.96
C LEU A 142 -17.67 9.63 21.79
N PRO A 143 -17.60 8.30 21.63
CA PRO A 143 -16.49 7.53 22.19
C PRO A 143 -15.16 8.12 21.69
N LYS A 144 -14.15 8.25 22.57
CA LYS A 144 -12.81 8.73 22.18
C LYS A 144 -12.22 7.94 20.99
N ALA A 145 -12.54 6.64 20.89
CA ALA A 145 -12.14 5.77 19.78
C ALA A 145 -12.92 5.98 18.47
N ALA A 146 -14.10 6.62 18.52
CA ALA A 146 -14.86 7.06 17.35
C ALA A 146 -14.39 8.43 16.86
N HIS A 147 -13.86 9.26 17.77
CA HIS A 147 -13.42 10.61 17.46
C HIS A 147 -12.24 10.66 16.50
N GLN A 148 -11.24 9.78 16.65
CA GLN A 148 -10.07 9.75 15.77
C GLN A 148 -9.62 8.32 15.45
N ARG A 149 -9.40 8.03 14.16
CA ARG A 149 -8.87 6.77 13.64
C ARG A 149 -7.68 7.02 12.73
N GLN A 150 -6.74 6.10 12.73
CA GLN A 150 -5.61 6.11 11.80
C GLN A 150 -5.76 5.00 10.77
N VAL A 151 -5.47 5.31 9.52
CA VAL A 151 -5.42 4.36 8.40
C VAL A 151 -3.98 4.29 7.91
N VAL A 152 -3.44 3.09 7.86
CA VAL A 152 -2.06 2.85 7.43
C VAL A 152 -2.05 2.25 6.04
N LEU A 153 -1.32 2.89 5.13
CA LEU A 153 -0.98 2.35 3.82
C LEU A 153 0.51 2.00 3.83
N GLU A 154 0.83 0.74 3.56
CA GLU A 154 2.22 0.28 3.46
C GLU A 154 2.66 0.30 2.00
N ILE A 155 3.74 1.04 1.74
CA ILE A 155 4.42 1.09 0.45
C ILE A 155 5.70 0.29 0.58
N ILE A 156 5.83 -0.76 -0.23
CA ILE A 156 6.98 -1.65 -0.22
C ILE A 156 7.79 -1.36 -1.48
N GLN A 157 9.08 -1.08 -1.31
CA GLN A 157 9.99 -0.95 -2.44
C GLN A 157 10.39 -2.35 -2.87
N SER A 158 9.90 -2.79 -4.03
CA SER A 158 10.39 -4.02 -4.65
C SER A 158 11.84 -3.81 -5.07
N LYS A 159 12.77 -4.14 -4.18
CA LYS A 159 14.13 -4.44 -4.62
C LYS A 159 14.02 -5.70 -5.46
N LEU A 160 14.07 -5.53 -6.78
CA LEU A 160 14.56 -6.57 -7.68
C LEU A 160 15.96 -6.88 -7.17
N VAL A 161 16.08 -7.85 -6.26
CA VAL A 161 17.37 -8.42 -5.90
C VAL A 161 17.92 -8.89 -7.24
N PRO A 162 19.02 -8.31 -7.75
CA PRO A 162 19.61 -8.83 -8.96
C PRO A 162 19.98 -10.25 -8.62
N LEU A 163 19.22 -11.22 -9.17
CA LEU A 163 19.61 -12.62 -9.11
C LEU A 163 21.03 -12.64 -9.63
N SER A 164 21.98 -12.96 -8.74
CA SER A 164 23.39 -12.84 -9.07
C SER A 164 23.63 -13.63 -10.34
N LEU A 165 24.07 -12.96 -11.41
CA LEU A 165 24.32 -13.61 -12.69
C LEU A 165 25.26 -14.81 -12.51
N TRP A 166 26.13 -14.76 -11.50
CA TRP A 166 26.96 -15.87 -11.05
C TRP A 166 26.17 -17.10 -10.59
N ILE A 167 25.03 -16.95 -9.92
CA ILE A 167 24.16 -18.06 -9.51
C ILE A 167 23.53 -18.70 -10.74
N LEU A 168 23.10 -17.90 -11.72
CA LEU A 168 22.54 -18.40 -12.98
C LEU A 168 23.60 -19.19 -13.76
N ILE A 169 24.78 -18.61 -13.96
CA ILE A 169 25.91 -19.25 -14.65
C ILE A 169 26.35 -20.52 -13.90
N GLY A 170 26.50 -20.43 -12.58
CA GLY A 170 26.90 -21.54 -11.72
C GLY A 170 25.91 -22.70 -11.76
N SER A 171 24.60 -22.41 -11.80
CA SER A 171 23.58 -23.45 -11.93
C SER A 171 23.62 -24.15 -13.28
N ILE A 172 23.90 -23.44 -14.37
CA ILE A 172 24.01 -24.03 -15.72
C ILE A 172 25.26 -24.92 -15.78
N LEU A 173 26.41 -24.42 -15.32
CA LEU A 173 27.66 -25.18 -15.31
C LEU A 173 27.56 -26.42 -14.41
N GLY A 174 27.01 -26.25 -13.21
CA GLY A 174 26.81 -27.34 -12.26
C GLY A 174 25.83 -28.39 -12.79
N GLY A 175 24.73 -27.97 -13.40
CA GLY A 175 23.76 -28.86 -14.03
C GLY A 175 24.36 -29.68 -15.18
N LEU A 176 25.17 -29.05 -16.04
CA LEU A 176 25.84 -29.73 -17.15
C LEU A 176 26.88 -30.75 -16.65
N LEU A 177 27.64 -30.38 -15.62
CA LEU A 177 28.67 -31.24 -15.04
C LEU A 177 28.02 -32.46 -14.36
N LEU A 178 26.95 -32.24 -13.58
CA LEU A 178 26.15 -33.32 -13.00
C LEU A 178 25.59 -34.26 -14.08
N LEU A 179 25.01 -33.69 -15.14
CA LEU A 179 24.45 -34.46 -16.26
C LEU A 179 25.52 -35.34 -16.92
N THR A 180 26.72 -34.81 -17.10
CA THR A 180 27.85 -35.54 -17.69
C THR A 180 28.26 -36.74 -16.81
N VAL A 181 28.36 -36.54 -15.50
CA VAL A 181 28.69 -37.60 -14.54
C VAL A 181 27.63 -38.71 -14.55
N VAL A 182 26.35 -38.34 -14.59
CA VAL A 182 25.24 -39.31 -14.64
C VAL A 182 25.29 -40.13 -15.91
N ILE A 183 25.54 -39.51 -17.07
CA ILE A 183 25.68 -40.22 -18.35
C ILE A 183 26.84 -41.23 -18.29
N LEU A 184 28.00 -40.82 -17.77
CA LEU A 184 29.15 -41.72 -17.62
C LEU A 184 28.86 -42.89 -16.68
N PHE A 185 28.15 -42.64 -15.58
CA PHE A 185 27.75 -43.67 -14.65
C PHE A 185 26.78 -44.67 -15.31
N LEU A 186 25.72 -44.18 -15.95
CA LEU A 186 24.73 -45.01 -16.66
C LEU A 186 25.36 -45.80 -17.82
N TRP A 187 26.33 -45.23 -18.53
CA TRP A 187 27.08 -45.92 -19.56
C TRP A 187 27.92 -47.06 -18.96
N LYS A 188 28.58 -46.82 -17.83
CA LYS A 188 29.39 -47.83 -17.13
C LYS A 188 28.56 -48.95 -16.49
N VAL A 189 27.31 -48.67 -16.08
CA VAL A 189 26.37 -49.69 -15.58
C VAL A 189 25.69 -50.46 -16.73
N GLY A 190 25.99 -50.11 -17.99
CA GLY A 190 25.51 -50.87 -19.16
C GLY A 190 24.09 -50.52 -19.62
N PHE A 191 23.49 -49.42 -19.11
CA PHE A 191 22.11 -49.04 -19.42
C PHE A 191 21.91 -48.65 -20.90
N PHE A 192 22.97 -48.21 -21.58
CA PHE A 192 22.94 -47.81 -23.00
C PHE A 192 23.46 -48.88 -23.97
N ILE A 193 23.72 -50.10 -23.52
CA ILE A 193 24.09 -51.22 -24.40
C ILE A 193 22.80 -51.79 -25.01
N HIS A 194 22.27 -51.14 -26.04
CA HIS A 194 21.27 -51.76 -26.90
C HIS A 194 21.96 -52.82 -27.77
N LYS A 195 21.69 -54.10 -27.50
CA LYS A 195 21.92 -55.15 -28.49
C LYS A 195 21.05 -54.82 -29.72
N LYS A 196 21.67 -54.61 -30.88
CA LYS A 196 20.95 -54.64 -32.16
C LYS A 196 20.31 -56.04 -32.29
N PRO A 197 18.99 -56.16 -32.55
CA PRO A 197 18.43 -57.45 -32.92
C PRO A 197 18.81 -57.72 -34.38
N GLY A 198 19.74 -58.62 -34.60
CA GLY A 198 20.15 -59.04 -35.94
C GLY A 198 21.37 -59.96 -35.87
N GLU A 199 21.13 -61.22 -36.23
CA GLU A 199 22.10 -62.32 -36.42
C GLU A 199 22.67 -62.90 -35.12
N ASP A 200 22.00 -63.94 -34.61
CA ASP A 200 22.63 -65.16 -34.06
C ASP A 200 21.52 -66.24 -33.92
N GLU A 201 21.08 -66.81 -35.03
CA GLU A 201 20.44 -68.12 -35.07
C GLU A 201 21.05 -68.92 -36.22
N LYS A 202 22.13 -69.66 -35.93
CA LYS A 202 22.49 -70.99 -36.47
C LYS A 202 23.85 -71.43 -35.89
N GLU A 203 23.90 -72.73 -35.52
CA GLU A 203 25.00 -73.50 -34.91
C GLU A 203 25.05 -73.34 -33.37
N GLU A 204 24.71 -74.32 -32.52
CA GLU A 204 24.37 -75.76 -32.61
C GLU A 204 23.32 -76.09 -31.52
#